data_AF-A0A8H7NYU5-F1
#
_entry.id   AF-A0A8H7NYU5-F1
#
_cell.length_a   1.000
_cell.length_b   1.000
_cell.length_c   1.000
_cell.angle_alpha   90.00
_cell.angle_beta   90.00
_cell.angle_gamma   90.00
#
_symmetry.space_group_name_H-M   'P 1'
#
loop_
_entity.id
_entity.type
_entity.pdbx_description
1 polymer ?
#
loop_
_entity_poly.entity_id
_entity_poly.type
_entity_poly.pdbx_seq_one_letter_code
_entity_poly.pdbx_strand_id
1 'polypeptide(L)'
;MFTCPPTSGLADGQDEDSAILLPDVTVHELECLITFLYEGVYGLAFTLQDWMALLSISSRFLFDKVRDRAVREIAEHDPPLGPVERLVLAIEHDIPQWVQPAYTDICVREEPLTEEEADKLGISMVVRLARMREELLRERSQAAPSVPNRRRFARNTTTDCGCRSCRQERLASDEADEDTKRVTKIVEEVMAMQ
;
A
#
# COMPACT_ATOMS: atom_id res chain seq x y z
N MET A 1 -23.47 -15.79 -9.87
CA MET A 1 -24.46 -16.68 -9.24
C MET A 1 -24.36 -18.04 -9.92
N PHE A 2 -23.95 -19.08 -9.20
CA PHE A 2 -24.01 -20.45 -9.71
C PHE A 2 -25.48 -20.91 -9.69
N THR A 3 -26.15 -20.86 -10.84
CA THR A 3 -27.47 -21.48 -11.01
C THR A 3 -27.30 -22.99 -11.04
N CYS A 4 -27.71 -23.65 -9.96
CA CYS A 4 -27.77 -25.10 -9.88
C CYS A 4 -28.86 -25.61 -10.84
N PRO A 5 -28.53 -26.34 -11.93
CA PRO A 5 -29.52 -26.87 -12.86
C PRO A 5 -30.21 -28.11 -12.25
N PRO A 6 -31.44 -28.45 -12.70
CA PRO A 6 -32.10 -29.66 -12.26
C PRO A 6 -31.36 -30.90 -12.77
N THR A 7 -31.12 -31.83 -11.84
CA THR A 7 -30.42 -33.12 -11.96
C THR A 7 -30.85 -33.91 -13.20
N SER A 8 -30.18 -33.72 -14.33
CA SER A 8 -30.36 -34.53 -15.55
C SER A 8 -29.14 -34.48 -16.50
N GLY A 9 -27.95 -34.32 -15.93
CA GLY A 9 -26.65 -34.54 -16.56
C GLY A 9 -25.67 -35.02 -15.48
N LEU A 10 -24.52 -35.59 -15.86
CA LEU A 10 -23.41 -35.86 -14.94
C LEU A 10 -23.20 -34.60 -14.10
N ALA A 11 -23.53 -34.68 -12.82
CA ALA A 11 -23.54 -33.52 -11.96
C ALA A 11 -22.09 -33.16 -11.64
N ASP A 12 -21.71 -31.92 -11.91
CA ASP A 12 -20.36 -31.43 -11.60
C ASP A 12 -20.05 -31.67 -10.11
N GLY A 13 -18.85 -32.14 -9.83
CA GLY A 13 -18.32 -32.38 -8.49
C GLY A 13 -18.74 -33.69 -7.83
N GLN A 14 -19.14 -34.73 -8.59
CA GLN A 14 -19.47 -36.05 -8.01
C GLN A 14 -18.31 -37.05 -8.02
N ASP A 15 -17.44 -37.01 -9.01
CA ASP A 15 -16.26 -37.86 -9.14
C ASP A 15 -15.05 -37.06 -9.67
N GLU A 16 -13.88 -37.70 -9.76
CA GLU A 16 -12.65 -37.05 -10.24
C GLU A 16 -12.78 -36.59 -11.72
N ASP A 17 -13.53 -37.34 -12.53
CA ASP A 17 -13.74 -37.05 -13.95
C ASP A 17 -14.71 -35.88 -14.17
N SER A 18 -15.53 -35.55 -13.17
CA SER A 18 -16.50 -34.44 -13.16
C SER A 18 -16.14 -33.34 -12.16
N ALA A 19 -14.89 -33.30 -11.68
CA ALA A 19 -14.46 -32.34 -10.66
C ALA A 19 -14.63 -30.87 -11.10
N ILE A 20 -15.04 -30.01 -10.16
CA ILE A 20 -15.16 -28.57 -10.42
C ILE A 20 -13.76 -27.97 -10.51
N LEU A 21 -13.39 -27.52 -11.71
CA LEU A 21 -12.12 -26.86 -11.95
C LEU A 21 -12.19 -25.39 -11.53
N LEU A 22 -11.25 -24.97 -10.69
CA LEU A 22 -11.06 -23.58 -10.29
C LEU A 22 -9.92 -22.98 -11.13
N PRO A 23 -10.23 -22.20 -12.18
CA PRO A 23 -9.20 -21.59 -13.01
C PRO A 23 -8.44 -20.51 -12.23
N ASP A 24 -7.14 -20.38 -12.51
CA ASP A 24 -6.28 -19.32 -11.97
C ASP A 24 -6.26 -19.26 -10.43
N VAL A 25 -6.30 -20.43 -9.79
CA VAL A 25 -6.20 -20.59 -8.34
C VAL A 25 -5.09 -21.58 -8.03
N THR A 26 -4.17 -21.17 -7.17
CA THR A 26 -3.15 -22.05 -6.63
C THR A 26 -3.71 -22.91 -5.50
N VAL A 27 -3.10 -24.08 -5.28
CA VAL A 27 -3.47 -24.96 -4.16
C VAL A 27 -3.36 -24.21 -2.83
N HIS A 28 -2.30 -23.42 -2.66
CA HIS A 28 -2.06 -22.63 -1.46
C HIS A 28 -3.17 -21.61 -1.18
N GLU A 29 -3.59 -20.84 -2.20
CA GLU A 29 -4.72 -19.90 -2.07
C GLU A 29 -6.00 -20.60 -1.62
N LEU A 30 -6.30 -21.77 -2.18
CA LEU A 30 -7.48 -22.55 -1.81
C LEU A 30 -7.38 -23.09 -0.38
N GLU A 31 -6.21 -23.62 0.02
CA GLU A 31 -5.95 -24.07 1.39
C GLU A 31 -6.12 -22.91 2.39
N CYS A 32 -5.58 -21.73 2.10
CA CYS A 32 -5.77 -20.54 2.93
C CYS A 32 -7.26 -20.17 3.05
N LEU A 33 -8.00 -20.19 1.94
CA LEU A 33 -9.43 -19.87 1.96
C LEU A 33 -10.24 -20.87 2.79
N ILE A 34 -10.04 -22.17 2.57
CA ILE A 34 -10.75 -23.21 3.32
C ILE A 34 -10.39 -23.11 4.80
N THR A 35 -9.10 -23.02 5.13
CA THR A 35 -8.64 -22.84 6.51
C THR A 35 -9.30 -21.61 7.14
N PHE A 36 -9.36 -20.49 6.42
CA PHE A 36 -10.02 -19.28 6.92
C PHE A 36 -11.51 -19.49 7.18
N LEU A 37 -12.24 -20.16 6.30
CA LEU A 37 -13.67 -20.38 6.44
C LEU A 37 -14.03 -21.30 7.61
N TYR A 38 -13.19 -22.31 7.89
CA TYR A 38 -13.44 -23.28 8.95
C TYR A 38 -12.85 -22.87 10.29
N GLU A 39 -11.70 -22.20 10.29
CA GLU A 39 -10.92 -21.92 11.51
C GLU A 39 -10.85 -20.42 11.84
N GLY A 40 -11.33 -19.53 10.96
CA GLY A 40 -11.21 -18.07 11.11
C GLY A 40 -11.78 -17.47 12.39
N VAL A 41 -12.71 -18.17 13.04
CA VAL A 41 -13.31 -17.74 14.32
C VAL A 41 -12.38 -18.02 15.52
N TYR A 42 -11.44 -18.97 15.39
CA TYR A 42 -10.62 -19.47 16.50
C TYR A 42 -9.24 -18.79 16.60
N GLY A 43 -8.96 -17.82 15.72
CA GLY A 43 -7.68 -17.16 15.64
C GLY A 43 -6.74 -17.92 14.72
N LEU A 44 -6.43 -17.31 13.57
CA LEU A 44 -5.53 -17.89 12.56
C LEU A 44 -4.12 -17.36 12.76
N ALA A 45 -3.14 -18.26 12.70
CA ALA A 45 -1.73 -17.91 12.64
C ALA A 45 -1.29 -17.78 11.16
N PHE A 46 -1.89 -16.83 10.44
CA PHE A 46 -1.56 -16.57 9.05
C PHE A 46 -0.33 -15.66 8.95
N THR A 47 0.58 -16.03 8.06
CA THR A 47 1.70 -15.21 7.65
C THR A 47 1.24 -14.13 6.66
N LEU A 48 2.08 -13.14 6.37
CA LEU A 48 1.81 -12.14 5.33
C LEU A 48 1.49 -12.78 3.97
N GLN A 49 2.20 -13.86 3.61
CA GLN A 49 1.97 -14.57 2.34
C GLN A 49 0.60 -15.24 2.32
N ASP A 50 0.16 -15.82 3.44
CA ASP A 50 -1.17 -16.42 3.55
C ASP A 50 -2.26 -15.34 3.40
N TRP A 51 -2.06 -14.15 3.99
CA TRP A 51 -2.99 -13.03 3.82
C TRP A 51 -3.02 -12.51 2.39
N MET A 52 -1.88 -12.45 1.70
CA MET A 52 -1.82 -12.09 0.28
C MET A 52 -2.53 -13.12 -0.61
N ALA A 53 -2.33 -14.41 -0.35
CA ALA A 53 -3.04 -15.50 -1.03
C ALA A 53 -4.56 -15.40 -0.78
N LEU A 54 -4.95 -15.13 0.47
CA LEU A 54 -6.35 -14.93 0.84
C LEU A 54 -6.96 -13.70 0.16
N LEU A 55 -6.21 -12.60 0.03
CA LEU A 55 -6.63 -11.41 -0.69
C LEU A 55 -6.87 -11.69 -2.18
N SER A 56 -5.98 -12.43 -2.84
CA SER A 56 -6.11 -12.82 -4.24
C SER A 56 -7.36 -13.66 -4.50
N ILE A 57 -7.52 -14.77 -3.76
CA ILE A 57 -8.66 -15.67 -3.97
C ILE A 57 -9.99 -15.04 -3.55
N SER A 58 -10.01 -14.25 -2.47
CA SER A 58 -11.23 -13.56 -2.03
C SER A 58 -11.66 -12.49 -3.02
N SER A 59 -10.72 -11.78 -3.65
CA SER A 59 -11.03 -10.80 -4.71
C SER A 59 -11.55 -11.49 -5.97
N ARG A 60 -10.97 -12.64 -6.35
CA ARG A 60 -11.37 -13.40 -7.55
C ARG A 60 -12.78 -13.99 -7.44
N PHE A 61 -13.13 -14.56 -6.28
CA PHE A 61 -14.44 -15.19 -6.06
C PHE A 61 -15.46 -14.30 -5.34
N LEU A 62 -15.16 -13.01 -5.16
CA LEU A 62 -16.06 -12.01 -4.56
C LEU A 62 -16.47 -12.34 -3.11
N PHE A 63 -15.52 -12.82 -2.30
CA PHE A 63 -15.70 -12.99 -0.86
C PHE A 63 -15.40 -11.68 -0.12
N ASP A 64 -16.28 -10.68 -0.25
CA ASP A 64 -16.05 -9.31 0.22
C ASP A 64 -15.59 -9.22 1.69
N LYS A 65 -16.22 -9.97 2.60
CA LYS A 65 -15.85 -9.96 4.03
C LYS A 65 -14.46 -10.54 4.29
N VAL A 66 -14.07 -11.54 3.51
CA VAL A 66 -12.76 -12.19 3.61
C VAL A 66 -11.70 -11.23 3.04
N ARG A 67 -12.01 -10.60 1.90
CA ARG A 67 -11.19 -9.56 1.29
C ARG A 67 -10.95 -8.41 2.26
N ASP A 68 -12.00 -7.85 2.86
CA ASP A 68 -11.89 -6.74 3.82
C ASP A 68 -11.05 -7.13 5.04
N ARG A 69 -11.15 -8.38 5.49
CA ARG A 69 -10.30 -8.89 6.58
C ARG A 69 -8.85 -8.98 6.15
N ALA A 70 -8.56 -9.58 4.99
CA ALA A 70 -7.20 -9.70 4.47
C ALA A 70 -6.54 -8.33 4.27
N VAL A 71 -7.26 -7.35 3.71
CA VAL A 71 -6.79 -5.97 3.57
C VAL A 71 -6.42 -5.38 4.93
N ARG A 72 -7.24 -5.55 5.96
CA ARG A 72 -6.91 -5.01 7.29
C ARG A 72 -5.65 -5.63 7.87
N GLU A 73 -5.54 -6.95 7.80
CA GLU A 73 -4.43 -7.70 8.38
C GLU A 73 -3.11 -7.39 7.66
N ILE A 74 -3.12 -7.25 6.33
CA ILE A 74 -1.94 -6.84 5.56
C ILE A 74 -1.52 -5.41 5.92
N ALA A 75 -2.48 -4.50 6.12
CA ALA A 75 -2.20 -3.11 6.47
C ALA A 75 -1.63 -2.95 7.89
N GLU A 76 -2.06 -3.81 8.82
CA GLU A 76 -1.64 -3.80 10.23
C GLU A 76 -0.45 -4.76 10.50
N HIS A 77 0.03 -5.47 9.48
CA HIS A 77 1.11 -6.46 9.62
C HIS A 77 2.42 -5.82 10.10
N ASP A 78 3.14 -6.53 10.99
CA ASP A 78 4.45 -6.15 11.51
C ASP A 78 5.48 -7.27 11.19
N PRO A 79 6.53 -7.02 10.38
CA PRO A 79 6.88 -5.73 9.76
C PRO A 79 5.91 -5.30 8.66
N PRO A 80 5.79 -3.98 8.40
CA PRO A 80 4.91 -3.46 7.36
C PRO A 80 5.36 -3.92 5.97
N LEU A 81 4.40 -4.07 5.07
CA LEU A 81 4.66 -4.39 3.67
C LEU A 81 5.46 -3.26 3.01
N GLY A 82 6.41 -3.64 2.15
CA GLY A 82 7.21 -2.66 1.39
C GLY A 82 6.29 -1.75 0.55
N PRO A 83 6.60 -0.45 0.42
CA PRO A 83 5.69 0.51 -0.21
C PRO A 83 5.44 0.19 -1.69
N VAL A 84 6.43 -0.39 -2.39
CA VAL A 84 6.27 -0.87 -3.78
C VAL A 84 5.34 -2.06 -3.85
N GLU A 85 5.51 -3.07 -3.00
CA GLU A 85 4.66 -4.27 -2.99
C GLU A 85 3.23 -3.93 -2.61
N ARG A 86 3.06 -3.02 -1.64
CA ARG A 86 1.74 -2.47 -1.28
C ARG A 86 1.09 -1.76 -2.45
N LEU A 87 1.85 -0.98 -3.24
CA LEU A 87 1.32 -0.31 -4.42
C LEU A 87 0.88 -1.31 -5.49
N VAL A 88 1.68 -2.35 -5.74
CA VAL A 88 1.35 -3.40 -6.71
C VAL A 88 0.06 -4.12 -6.31
N LEU A 89 -0.03 -4.59 -5.07
CA LEU A 89 -1.25 -5.24 -4.55
C LEU A 89 -2.46 -4.30 -4.59
N ALA A 90 -2.25 -3.01 -4.34
CA ALA A 90 -3.33 -2.03 -4.36
C ALA A 90 -3.94 -1.86 -5.75
N ILE A 91 -3.11 -1.89 -6.79
CA ILE A 91 -3.58 -1.80 -8.17
C ILE A 91 -4.17 -3.14 -8.64
N GLU A 92 -3.55 -4.26 -8.29
CA GLU A 92 -3.99 -5.60 -8.72
C GLU A 92 -5.34 -6.01 -8.12
N HIS A 93 -5.62 -5.60 -6.89
CA HIS A 93 -6.85 -5.97 -6.17
C HIS A 93 -7.83 -4.80 -5.94
N ASP A 94 -7.66 -3.69 -6.67
CA ASP A 94 -8.50 -2.49 -6.58
C ASP A 94 -8.71 -1.98 -5.14
N ILE A 95 -7.60 -1.66 -4.46
CA ILE A 95 -7.55 -1.17 -3.07
C ILE A 95 -7.13 0.31 -3.06
N PRO A 96 -8.04 1.25 -3.37
CA PRO A 96 -7.69 2.66 -3.58
C PRO A 96 -7.08 3.32 -2.35
N GLN A 97 -7.44 2.88 -1.14
CA GLN A 97 -6.92 3.42 0.11
C GLN A 97 -5.42 3.22 0.31
N TRP A 98 -4.79 2.30 -0.42
CA TRP A 98 -3.35 2.04 -0.33
C TRP A 98 -2.54 2.78 -1.38
N VAL A 99 -3.17 3.21 -2.47
CA VAL A 99 -2.48 3.76 -3.63
C VAL A 99 -1.76 5.07 -3.28
N GLN A 100 -2.49 6.06 -2.75
CA GLN A 100 -1.91 7.37 -2.40
C GLN A 100 -0.83 7.27 -1.30
N PRO A 101 -1.05 6.55 -0.17
CA PRO A 101 0.01 6.35 0.82
C PRO A 101 1.25 5.65 0.24
N ALA A 102 1.06 4.66 -0.63
CA ALA A 102 2.18 3.97 -1.25
C ALA A 102 3.00 4.86 -2.20
N TYR A 103 2.34 5.67 -3.03
CA TYR A 103 3.04 6.68 -3.84
C TYR A 103 3.81 7.67 -2.97
N THR A 104 3.19 8.16 -1.89
CA THR A 104 3.81 9.11 -0.96
C THR A 104 5.07 8.51 -0.33
N ASP A 105 4.97 7.29 0.20
CA ASP A 105 6.09 6.61 0.87
C ASP A 105 7.24 6.31 -0.10
N ILE A 106 6.95 5.91 -1.35
CA ILE A 106 7.97 5.73 -2.39
C ILE A 106 8.64 7.07 -2.71
N CYS A 107 7.88 8.17 -2.81
CA CYS A 107 8.42 9.48 -3.13
C CYS A 107 9.29 10.08 -2.01
N VAL A 108 8.91 9.89 -0.74
CA VAL A 108 9.64 10.39 0.45
C VAL A 108 10.92 9.61 0.70
N ARG A 109 10.94 8.30 0.39
CA ARG A 109 12.08 7.41 0.60
C ARG A 109 13.37 7.98 -0.02
N GLU A 110 14.49 7.88 0.71
CA GLU A 110 15.81 8.33 0.24
C GLU A 110 16.36 7.42 -0.87
N GLU A 111 16.10 6.11 -0.76
CA GLU A 111 16.60 5.13 -1.72
C GLU A 111 15.90 5.23 -3.08
N PRO A 112 16.65 5.19 -4.20
CA PRO A 112 16.09 5.14 -5.55
C PRO A 112 15.29 3.84 -5.76
N LEU A 113 14.51 3.78 -6.85
CA LEU A 113 13.89 2.52 -7.27
C LEU A 113 14.98 1.54 -7.69
N THR A 114 14.85 0.28 -7.28
CA THR A 114 15.70 -0.80 -7.78
C THR A 114 15.15 -1.36 -9.10
N GLU A 115 15.97 -2.11 -9.85
CA GLU A 115 15.52 -2.79 -11.07
C GLU A 115 14.39 -3.78 -10.78
N GLU A 116 14.50 -4.53 -9.68
CA GLU A 116 13.47 -5.48 -9.23
C GLU A 116 12.13 -4.80 -8.92
N GLU A 117 12.16 -3.61 -8.29
CA GLU A 117 10.96 -2.81 -8.04
C GLU A 117 10.37 -2.26 -9.34
N ALA A 118 11.23 -1.82 -10.27
CA ALA A 118 10.81 -1.31 -11.57
C ALA A 118 10.12 -2.39 -12.41
N ASP A 119 10.62 -3.63 -12.37
CA ASP A 119 10.01 -4.77 -13.06
C ASP A 119 8.62 -5.10 -12.50
N LYS A 120 8.45 -5.06 -11.17
CA LYS A 120 7.15 -5.29 -10.51
C LYS A 120 6.11 -4.21 -10.84
N LEU A 121 6.53 -2.93 -10.91
CA LEU A 121 5.64 -1.79 -11.14
C LEU A 121 5.28 -1.63 -12.62
N GLY A 122 6.16 -2.06 -13.53
CA GLY A 122 6.03 -1.81 -14.95
C GLY A 122 6.35 -0.35 -15.34
N ILE A 123 6.64 -0.15 -16.62
CA ILE A 123 7.25 1.09 -17.12
C ILE A 123 6.38 2.33 -16.90
N SER A 124 5.04 2.19 -16.99
CA SER A 124 4.11 3.30 -16.84
C SER A 124 4.13 3.88 -15.43
N MET A 125 4.13 3.01 -14.41
CA MET A 125 4.18 3.41 -13.00
C MET A 125 5.54 3.98 -12.63
N VAL A 126 6.63 3.39 -13.13
CA VAL A 126 8.00 3.88 -12.93
C VAL A 126 8.16 5.29 -13.48
N VAL A 127 7.69 5.55 -14.71
CA VAL A 127 7.77 6.89 -15.32
C VAL A 127 6.98 7.92 -14.50
N ARG A 128 5.81 7.54 -13.97
CA ARG A 128 5.01 8.42 -13.10
C ARG A 128 5.73 8.73 -11.79
N LEU A 129 6.28 7.72 -11.12
CA LEU A 129 7.07 7.88 -9.90
C LEU A 129 8.30 8.75 -10.12
N ALA A 130 9.01 8.53 -11.23
CA ALA A 130 10.17 9.34 -11.60
C ALA A 130 9.78 10.81 -11.80
N ARG A 131 8.67 11.08 -12.50
CA ARG A 131 8.15 12.45 -12.70
C ARG A 131 7.79 13.12 -11.37
N MET A 132 7.07 12.43 -10.49
CA MET A 132 6.70 12.95 -9.17
C MET A 132 7.96 13.28 -8.33
N ARG A 133 8.94 12.37 -8.30
CA ARG A 133 10.21 12.58 -7.59
C ARG A 133 11.01 13.76 -8.18
N GLU A 134 11.04 13.90 -9.50
CA GLU A 134 11.72 15.02 -10.14
C GLU A 134 11.06 16.36 -9.79
N GLU A 135 9.73 16.42 -9.80
CA GLU A 135 8.97 17.61 -9.43
C GLU A 135 9.23 18.02 -7.97
N LEU A 136 9.24 17.05 -7.06
CA LEU A 136 9.62 17.26 -5.66
C LEU A 136 11.03 17.83 -5.50
N LEU A 137 12.00 17.30 -6.23
CA LEU A 137 13.37 17.78 -6.19
C LEU A 137 13.49 19.21 -6.76
N ARG A 138 12.75 19.52 -7.84
CA ARG A 138 12.68 20.88 -8.40
C ARG A 138 12.11 21.87 -7.40
N GLU A 139 11.00 21.54 -6.74
CA GLU A 139 10.41 22.42 -5.73
C GLU A 139 11.34 22.63 -4.53
N ARG A 140 11.97 21.57 -4.00
CA ARG A 140 12.96 21.67 -2.92
C ARG A 140 14.13 22.59 -3.32
N SER A 141 14.60 22.50 -4.56
CA SER A 141 15.68 23.36 -5.06
C SER A 141 15.28 24.85 -5.15
N GLN A 142 13.99 25.14 -5.44
CA GLN A 142 13.46 26.49 -5.52
C GLN A 142 13.08 27.08 -4.14
N ALA A 143 12.67 26.21 -3.21
CA ALA A 143 12.31 26.57 -1.85
C ALA A 143 13.52 26.78 -0.91
N ALA A 144 14.75 26.49 -1.37
CA ALA A 144 15.96 26.73 -0.60
C ALA A 144 16.01 28.21 -0.15
N PRO A 145 15.93 28.51 1.16
CA PRO A 145 15.86 29.88 1.60
C PRO A 145 17.20 30.56 1.29
N SER A 146 17.15 31.66 0.53
CA SER A 146 18.20 32.67 0.59
C SER A 146 18.41 33.00 2.07
N VAL A 147 19.51 32.56 2.66
CA VAL A 147 19.78 32.65 4.11
C VAL A 147 19.43 34.07 4.60
N PRO A 148 18.32 34.28 5.33
CA PRO A 148 18.05 35.58 5.90
C PRO A 148 19.01 35.72 7.07
N ASN A 149 19.88 36.73 6.99
CA ASN A 149 20.85 37.09 8.01
C ASN A 149 20.17 37.15 9.40
N ARG A 150 20.29 36.07 10.20
CA ARG A 150 19.59 35.94 11.49
C ARG A 150 20.23 36.85 12.53
N ARG A 151 19.75 38.08 12.61
CA ARG A 151 19.74 38.85 13.86
C ARG A 151 18.31 39.18 14.23
N ARG A 152 17.74 38.41 15.18
CA ARG A 152 17.02 38.96 16.33
C ARG A 152 16.57 37.84 17.27
N PHE A 153 17.04 37.95 18.51
CA PHE A 153 16.44 37.33 19.67
C PHE A 153 15.03 37.91 19.83
N ALA A 154 14.00 37.07 19.75
CA ALA A 154 12.72 37.36 20.37
C ALA A 154 12.53 36.36 21.50
N ARG A 155 12.37 36.89 22.71
CA ARG A 155 12.02 36.14 23.91
C ARG A 155 10.50 35.91 23.93
N ASN A 156 10.15 34.73 24.43
CA ASN A 156 8.94 34.39 25.20
C ASN A 156 7.78 33.64 24.51
N THR A 157 7.21 32.78 25.38
CA THR A 157 5.86 32.22 25.48
C THR A 157 5.51 30.93 24.74
N THR A 158 6.22 29.85 25.00
CA THR A 158 5.60 28.50 25.05
C THR A 158 6.20 27.70 26.20
N THR A 159 5.38 26.84 26.82
CA THR A 159 5.65 25.98 27.98
C THR A 159 6.63 24.83 27.65
N ASP A 160 7.56 25.07 26.74
CA ASP A 160 8.38 24.02 26.15
C ASP A 160 9.85 24.47 26.07
N CYS A 161 10.77 23.50 26.19
CA CYS A 161 12.19 23.76 26.40
C CYS A 161 12.80 24.59 25.26
N GLY A 162 13.38 25.76 25.57
CA GLY A 162 13.94 26.71 24.59
C GLY A 162 15.39 26.44 24.19
N CYS A 163 15.96 25.29 24.56
CA CYS A 163 17.35 24.94 24.26
C CYS A 163 17.58 24.73 22.76
N ARG A 164 18.85 24.74 22.33
CA ARG A 164 19.23 24.61 20.93
C ARG A 164 18.80 23.26 20.34
N SER A 165 18.88 22.18 21.11
CA SER A 165 18.49 20.83 20.68
C SER A 165 16.99 20.71 20.44
N CYS A 166 16.14 21.02 21.43
CA CYS A 166 14.68 20.96 21.26
C CYS A 166 14.17 21.94 20.19
N ARG A 167 14.89 23.05 19.95
CA ARG A 167 14.59 23.93 18.80
C ARG A 167 14.96 23.30 17.47
N GLN A 168 16.10 22.64 17.36
CA GLN A 168 16.53 21.96 16.13
C GLN A 168 15.61 20.77 15.81
N GLU A 169 15.23 19.99 16.80
CA GLU A 169 14.29 18.88 16.66
C GLU A 169 12.91 19.36 16.18
N ARG A 170 12.36 20.44 16.77
CA ARG A 170 11.10 21.03 16.29
C ARG A 170 11.19 21.52 14.85
N LEU A 171 12.26 22.25 14.50
CA LEU A 171 12.45 22.72 13.13
C LEU A 171 12.55 21.56 12.13
N ALA A 172 13.27 20.49 12.48
CA ALA A 172 13.37 19.30 11.63
C ALA A 172 12.02 18.56 11.50
N SER A 173 11.25 18.49 12.58
CA SER A 173 9.89 17.92 12.56
C SER A 173 8.92 18.76 11.71
N ASP A 174 8.98 20.09 11.84
CA ASP A 174 8.14 21.02 11.08
C ASP A 174 8.50 20.95 9.58
N GLU A 175 9.79 20.87 9.24
CA GLU A 175 10.27 20.71 7.86
C GLU A 175 9.83 19.36 7.26
N ALA A 176 9.88 18.26 8.04
CA ALA A 176 9.42 16.94 7.60
C ALA A 176 7.90 16.88 7.37
N ASP A 177 7.10 17.54 8.24
CA ASP A 177 5.65 17.63 8.09
C ASP A 177 5.27 18.50 6.87
N GLU A 178 6.01 19.60 6.62
CA GLU A 178 5.81 20.42 5.42
C GLU A 178 6.17 19.66 4.13
N ASP A 179 7.28 18.92 4.13
CA ASP A 179 7.69 18.11 2.98
C ASP A 179 6.71 16.96 2.71
N THR A 180 6.18 16.31 3.76
CA THR A 180 5.16 15.28 3.60
C THR A 180 3.89 15.85 2.95
N LYS A 181 3.44 17.04 3.39
CA LYS A 181 2.28 17.73 2.79
C LYS A 181 2.51 18.12 1.33
N ARG A 182 3.74 18.50 0.96
CA ARG A 182 4.10 18.80 -0.43
C ARG A 182 4.06 17.53 -1.29
N VAL A 183 4.60 16.43 -0.79
CA VAL A 183 4.55 15.12 -1.48
C VAL A 183 3.11 14.68 -1.69
N THR A 184 2.27 14.71 -0.66
CA THR A 184 0.87 14.29 -0.80
C THR A 184 0.12 15.14 -1.83
N LYS A 185 0.39 16.44 -1.88
CA LYS A 185 -0.22 17.35 -2.85
C LYS A 185 0.21 17.02 -4.29
N ILE A 186 1.50 16.80 -4.55
CA ILE A 186 1.99 16.42 -5.88
C ILE A 186 1.44 15.06 -6.31
N VAL A 187 1.39 14.11 -5.38
CA VAL A 187 0.79 12.79 -5.65
C VAL A 187 -0.69 12.95 -6.01
N GLU A 188 -1.47 13.74 -5.29
CA GLU A 188 -2.88 14.02 -5.59
C GLU A 188 -3.06 14.66 -6.98
N GLU A 189 -2.26 15.68 -7.30
CA GLU A 189 -2.32 16.36 -8.60
C GLU A 189 -2.01 15.42 -9.77
N VAL A 190 -0.96 14.60 -9.66
CA VAL A 190 -0.57 13.65 -10.72
C VAL A 190 -1.55 12.49 -10.84
N MET A 191 -2.19 12.07 -9.73
CA MET A 191 -3.23 11.04 -9.76
C MET A 191 -4.56 11.56 -10.31
N ALA A 192 -4.89 12.85 -10.13
CA ALA A 192 -6.12 13.48 -10.64
C ALA A 192 -6.10 13.79 -12.16
N MET A 193 -4.94 13.70 -12.81
CA MET A 193 -4.80 13.90 -14.27
C MET A 193 -5.10 12.62 -15.09
N GLN A 194 -5.75 11.63 -14.50
CA GLN A 194 -6.06 10.30 -15.06
C GLN A 194 -7.58 10.12 -15.17
#